data_AF-U3I692-F1
#
_entry.id   AF-U3I692-F1
#
_cell.length_a   1.000
_cell.length_b   1.000
_cell.length_c   1.000
_cell.angle_alpha   90.00
_cell.angle_beta   90.00
_cell.angle_gamma   90.00
#
_symmetry.space_group_name_H-M   'P 1'
#
loop_
_entity.id
_entity.type
_entity.pdbx_description
1 polymer ?
#
loop_
_entity_poly.entity_id
_entity_poly.type
_entity_poly.pdbx_seq_one_letter_code
_entity_poly.pdbx_strand_id
1 'polypeptide(L)'
;MMNGARDAAEPAAVWERPWSLEEIRKGSQSWSLASDAGLLRFLQEFSQQTISRTHEIKKQVDGLISETKAADCRLHNVFNDFLMLSNTQFIENRVYDEEVEEPIPKADVGDKTEQVVNLSFHEYLLL
;
A
#
# COMPACT_ATOMS: atom_id res chain seq x y z
N MET A 1 -59.03 23.35 19.23
CA MET A 1 -58.35 24.22 18.27
C MET A 1 -57.21 24.92 18.98
N MET A 2 -56.01 24.86 18.39
CA MET A 2 -54.91 25.85 18.45
C MET A 2 -54.33 26.25 19.84
N ASN A 3 -53.03 26.23 20.11
CA ASN A 3 -51.86 26.38 19.25
C ASN A 3 -50.62 25.75 19.90
N GLY A 4 -49.94 24.87 19.16
CA GLY A 4 -48.51 24.66 19.30
C GLY A 4 -47.78 25.63 18.37
N ALA A 5 -46.91 26.46 18.92
CA ALA A 5 -45.82 27.23 18.29
C ALA A 5 -45.24 28.09 19.43
N ARG A 6 -43.94 28.15 19.74
CA ARG A 6 -42.75 28.09 18.89
C ARG A 6 -41.56 27.72 19.79
N ASP A 7 -40.95 26.56 19.60
CA ASP A 7 -39.51 26.39 19.89
C ASP A 7 -38.76 26.85 18.64
N ALA A 8 -38.74 28.17 18.41
CA ALA A 8 -37.82 28.75 17.45
C ALA A 8 -36.54 29.03 18.23
N ALA A 9 -35.60 28.08 18.20
CA ALA A 9 -34.26 28.30 18.71
C ALA A 9 -33.70 29.60 18.09
N GLU A 10 -33.33 30.57 18.93
CA GLU A 10 -32.66 31.78 18.46
C GLU A 10 -31.42 31.38 17.66
N PRO A 11 -31.11 32.06 16.54
CA PRO A 11 -29.91 31.77 15.79
C PRO A 11 -28.71 31.93 16.72
N ALA A 12 -27.97 30.82 16.90
CA ALA A 12 -26.75 30.80 17.69
C ALA A 12 -25.87 31.99 17.31
N ALA A 13 -25.37 32.70 18.31
CA ALA A 13 -24.65 33.92 18.07
C ALA A 13 -23.43 33.66 17.19
N VAL A 14 -23.04 34.62 16.34
CA VAL A 14 -22.00 34.42 15.31
C VAL A 14 -20.66 33.93 15.89
N TRP A 15 -20.40 34.20 17.17
CA TRP A 15 -19.22 33.76 17.92
C TRP A 15 -19.33 32.35 18.55
N GLU A 16 -20.49 31.70 18.46
CA GLU A 16 -20.72 30.35 19.00
C GLU A 16 -20.37 29.25 17.98
N ARG A 17 -20.27 29.60 16.69
CA ARG A 17 -19.84 28.67 15.62
C ARG A 17 -18.37 28.86 15.22
N PRO A 18 -17.70 27.82 14.71
CA PRO A 18 -16.41 27.97 14.04
C PRO A 18 -16.52 28.95 12.87
N TRP A 19 -15.56 29.86 12.79
CA TRP A 19 -15.44 30.77 11.65
C TRP A 19 -14.66 30.09 10.53
N SER A 20 -15.03 30.39 9.29
CA SER A 20 -14.22 30.04 8.13
C SER A 20 -12.96 30.91 8.04
N LEU A 21 -11.93 30.41 7.35
CA LEU A 21 -10.71 31.16 7.05
C LEU A 21 -11.00 32.52 6.39
N GLU A 22 -12.01 32.60 5.53
CA GLU A 22 -12.38 33.84 4.86
C GLU A 22 -13.04 34.85 5.81
N GLU A 23 -13.83 34.39 6.78
CA GLU A 23 -14.41 35.23 7.82
C GLU A 23 -13.34 35.78 8.76
N ILE A 24 -12.41 34.94 9.19
CA ILE A 24 -11.24 35.34 9.99
C ILE A 24 -10.42 36.39 9.24
N ARG A 25 -10.18 36.17 7.93
CA ARG A 25 -9.42 37.11 7.10
C ARG A 25 -10.10 38.47 6.98
N LYS A 26 -11.42 38.51 6.79
CA LYS A 26 -12.19 39.76 6.74
C LYS A 26 -12.20 40.49 8.09
N GLY A 27 -12.32 39.75 9.20
CA GLY A 27 -12.28 40.30 10.55
C GLY A 27 -10.91 40.86 10.97
N SER A 28 -9.83 40.56 10.24
CA SER A 28 -8.46 40.98 10.58
C SER A 28 -8.25 42.50 10.58
N GLN A 29 -9.00 43.25 9.74
CA GLN A 29 -8.89 44.71 9.66
C GLN A 29 -9.57 45.43 10.84
N SER A 30 -10.48 44.74 11.53
CA SER A 30 -11.22 45.26 12.69
C SER A 30 -11.44 44.13 13.70
N TRP A 31 -10.38 43.81 14.44
CA TRP A 31 -10.37 42.68 15.36
C TRP A 31 -11.26 42.94 16.59
N SER A 32 -12.11 41.99 16.93
CA SER A 32 -13.07 42.09 18.04
C SER A 32 -13.01 40.85 18.92
N LEU A 33 -13.62 40.91 20.10
CA LEU A 33 -13.74 39.74 20.98
C LEU A 33 -14.50 38.57 20.32
N ALA A 34 -15.46 38.87 19.43
CA ALA A 34 -16.13 37.86 18.62
C ALA A 34 -15.16 37.20 17.63
N SER A 35 -14.18 37.95 17.11
CA SER A 35 -13.11 37.42 16.25
C SER A 35 -12.20 36.45 17.01
N ASP A 36 -11.84 36.77 18.26
CA ASP A 36 -11.08 35.86 19.14
C ASP A 36 -11.82 34.55 19.39
N ALA A 37 -13.12 34.63 19.72
CA ALA A 37 -13.97 33.45 19.92
C ALA A 37 -14.07 32.60 18.64
N GLY A 38 -14.28 33.22 17.48
CA GLY A 38 -14.33 32.54 16.18
C GLY A 38 -13.01 31.85 15.83
N LEU A 39 -11.87 32.51 16.08
CA LEU A 39 -10.54 31.94 15.88
C LEU A 39 -10.27 30.75 16.81
N LEU A 40 -10.63 30.86 18.09
CA LEU A 40 -10.47 29.75 19.04
C LEU A 40 -11.22 28.50 18.57
N ARG A 41 -12.47 28.66 18.13
CA ARG A 41 -13.28 27.54 17.60
C ARG A 41 -12.69 26.95 16.33
N PHE A 42 -12.21 27.78 15.41
CA PHE A 42 -11.50 27.33 14.22
C PHE A 42 -10.26 26.51 14.58
N LEU A 43 -9.43 26.97 15.54
CA LEU A 43 -8.24 26.24 15.98
C LEU A 43 -8.58 24.91 16.66
N GLN A 44 -9.66 24.86 17.45
CA GLN A 44 -10.15 23.63 18.06
C GLN A 44 -10.57 22.61 17.00
N GLU A 45 -11.36 23.03 16.01
CA GLU A 45 -11.80 22.16 14.92
C GLU A 45 -10.63 21.71 14.05
N PHE A 46 -9.75 22.64 13.67
CA PHE A 46 -8.55 22.34 12.89
C PHE A 46 -7.64 21.32 13.60
N SER A 47 -7.45 21.48 14.92
CA SER A 47 -6.70 20.52 15.73
C SER A 47 -7.35 19.14 15.70
N GLN A 48 -8.66 19.06 15.95
CA GLN A 48 -9.40 17.80 15.94
C GLN A 48 -9.34 17.12 14.57
N GLN A 49 -9.56 17.88 13.49
CA GLN A 49 -9.46 17.37 12.11
C GLN A 49 -8.04 16.85 11.81
N THR A 50 -7.00 17.56 12.24
CA THR A 50 -5.59 17.15 12.06
C THR A 50 -5.28 15.87 12.83
N ILE A 51 -5.76 15.75 14.07
CA ILE A 51 -5.62 14.54 14.89
C ILE A 51 -6.35 13.36 14.21
N SER A 52 -7.62 13.55 13.83
CA SER A 52 -8.43 12.51 13.17
C SER A 52 -7.79 12.04 11.86
N ARG A 53 -7.30 12.97 11.03
CA ARG A 53 -6.60 12.64 9.78
C ARG A 53 -5.30 11.88 10.04
N THR A 54 -4.54 12.27 11.07
CA THR A 54 -3.32 11.55 11.47
C THR A 54 -3.62 10.11 11.89
N HIS A 55 -4.70 9.90 12.66
CA HIS A 55 -5.13 8.55 13.05
C HIS A 55 -5.56 7.69 11.85
N GLU A 56 -6.26 8.28 10.89
CA GLU A 56 -6.66 7.56 9.67
C GLU A 56 -5.44 7.18 8.82
N ILE A 57 -4.48 8.10 8.64
CA ILE A 57 -3.22 7.81 7.94
C ILE A 57 -2.47 6.68 8.65
N LYS A 58 -2.37 6.71 9.98
CA LYS A 58 -1.75 5.63 10.76
C LYS A 58 -2.41 4.29 10.45
N LYS A 59 -3.75 4.23 10.48
CA LYS A 59 -4.50 2.99 10.20
C LYS A 59 -4.22 2.46 8.79
N GLN A 60 -4.14 3.34 7.80
CA GLN A 60 -3.82 2.95 6.42
C GLN A 60 -2.40 2.41 6.30
N VAL A 61 -1.43 3.01 6.99
CA VAL A 61 -0.04 2.52 7.04
C VAL A 61 0.03 1.15 7.73
N ASP A 62 -0.67 0.97 8.87
CA ASP A 62 -0.73 -0.32 9.57
C ASP A 62 -1.34 -1.41 8.67
N GLY A 63 -2.39 -1.07 7.90
CA GLY A 63 -2.99 -1.96 6.90
C GLY A 63 -2.01 -2.35 5.79
N LEU A 64 -1.30 -1.37 5.21
CA LEU A 64 -0.30 -1.61 4.17
C LEU A 64 0.84 -2.52 4.66
N ILE A 65 1.31 -2.35 5.90
CA ILE A 65 2.32 -3.23 6.51
C ILE A 65 1.79 -4.67 6.59
N SER A 66 0.53 -4.84 7.00
CA SER A 66 -0.10 -6.16 7.07
C SER A 66 -0.20 -6.83 5.70
N GLU A 67 -0.65 -6.08 4.68
CA GLU A 67 -0.74 -6.58 3.31
C GLU A 67 0.63 -6.95 2.73
N THR A 68 1.66 -6.15 3.01
CA THR A 68 3.03 -6.42 2.60
C THR A 68 3.55 -7.72 3.19
N LYS A 69 3.32 -7.95 4.50
CA LYS A 69 3.67 -9.23 5.15
C LYS A 69 2.92 -10.41 4.55
N ALA A 70 1.64 -10.24 4.21
CA ALA A 70 0.86 -11.30 3.57
C ALA A 70 1.40 -11.62 2.16
N ALA A 71 1.80 -10.62 1.39
CA ALA A 71 2.43 -10.80 0.08
C ALA A 71 3.79 -11.52 0.21
N ASP A 72 4.61 -11.14 1.19
CA ASP A 72 5.88 -11.79 1.51
C ASP A 72 5.71 -13.30 1.81
N CYS A 73 4.75 -13.66 2.67
CA CYS A 73 4.44 -15.06 2.93
C CYS A 73 4.00 -15.81 1.66
N ARG A 74 3.23 -15.17 0.78
CA ARG A 74 2.81 -15.78 -0.50
C ARG A 74 4.00 -15.99 -1.43
N LEU A 75 4.93 -15.05 -1.50
CA LEU A 75 6.16 -15.20 -2.30
C LEU A 75 7.01 -16.36 -1.79
N HIS A 76 7.20 -16.47 -0.47
CA HIS A 76 7.91 -17.61 0.12
C HIS A 76 7.26 -18.96 -0.24
N ASN A 77 5.93 -19.04 -0.22
CA ASN A 77 5.24 -20.26 -0.64
C ASN A 77 5.47 -20.57 -2.11
N VAL A 78 5.36 -19.56 -2.99
CA VAL A 78 5.62 -19.74 -4.44
C VAL A 78 7.07 -20.17 -4.70
N PHE A 79 8.05 -19.62 -3.97
CA PHE A 79 9.44 -20.07 -4.09
C PHE A 79 9.62 -21.50 -3.64
N ASN A 80 8.96 -21.92 -2.56
CA ASN A 80 9.00 -23.31 -2.10
C ASN A 80 8.38 -24.25 -3.14
N ASP A 81 7.27 -23.85 -3.77
CA ASP A 81 6.64 -24.62 -4.85
C ASP A 81 7.57 -24.74 -6.07
N PHE A 82 8.22 -23.65 -6.47
CA PHE A 82 9.19 -23.66 -7.56
C PHE A 82 10.40 -24.54 -7.23
N LEU A 83 10.92 -24.47 -6.00
CA LEU A 83 12.03 -25.31 -5.56
C LEU A 83 11.66 -26.80 -5.57
N MET A 84 10.45 -27.14 -5.13
CA MET A 84 9.95 -28.51 -5.20
C MET A 84 9.85 -29.00 -6.65
N LEU A 85 9.26 -28.21 -7.55
CA LEU A 85 9.16 -28.53 -8.98
C LEU A 85 10.55 -28.69 -9.62
N SER A 86 11.48 -27.79 -9.29
CA SER A 86 12.86 -27.84 -9.77
C SER A 86 13.58 -29.09 -9.28
N ASN A 87 13.38 -29.49 -8.01
CA ASN A 87 13.98 -30.72 -7.48
C ASN A 87 13.42 -31.96 -8.19
N THR A 88 12.11 -31.99 -8.47
CA THR A 88 11.50 -33.07 -9.25
C THR A 88 12.07 -33.12 -10.68
N GLN A 89 12.12 -31.99 -11.38
CA GLN A 89 12.68 -31.90 -12.74
C GLN A 89 14.16 -32.26 -12.79
N PHE A 90 14.94 -31.90 -11.77
CA PHE A 90 16.34 -32.28 -11.68
C PHE A 90 16.53 -33.81 -11.61
N ILE A 91 15.71 -34.49 -10.80
CA ILE A 91 15.74 -35.96 -10.71
C ILE A 91 15.29 -36.56 -12.05
N GLU A 92 14.21 -36.04 -12.63
CA GLU A 92 13.66 -36.50 -13.91
C GLU A 92 14.71 -36.44 -15.02
N ASN A 93 15.33 -35.28 -15.22
CA ASN A 93 16.37 -35.09 -16.23
C ASN A 93 17.57 -36.05 -16.01
N ARG A 94 17.99 -36.28 -14.75
CA ARG A 94 19.11 -37.19 -14.45
C ARG A 94 18.76 -38.68 -14.61
N VAL A 95 17.54 -39.08 -14.27
CA VAL A 95 17.08 -40.47 -14.44
C VAL A 95 16.97 -40.81 -15.94
N TYR A 96 16.56 -39.86 -16.78
CA TYR A 96 16.53 -40.06 -18.22
C TYR A 96 17.93 -40.04 -18.87
N ASP A 97 18.88 -39.27 -18.33
CA ASP A 97 20.28 -39.27 -18.82
C ASP A 97 20.99 -40.61 -18.58
N GLU A 98 20.65 -41.37 -17.52
CA GLU A 98 21.28 -42.66 -17.20
C GLU A 98 20.70 -43.85 -17.99
N GLU A 99 19.50 -43.75 -18.58
CA GLU A 99 18.87 -44.85 -19.34
C GLU A 99 19.06 -44.77 -20.87
N VAL A 100 19.56 -43.66 -21.43
CA VAL A 100 19.60 -43.41 -22.90
C VAL A 100 20.99 -43.55 -23.54
N GLU A 101 22.06 -43.80 -22.78
CA GLU A 101 23.37 -44.12 -23.39
C GLU A 101 23.47 -45.61 -23.82
N GLU A 102 22.55 -46.07 -24.67
CA GLU A 102 22.87 -47.18 -25.58
C GLU A 102 23.91 -46.69 -26.59
N PRO A 103 25.01 -47.44 -26.83
CA PRO A 103 26.10 -46.98 -27.68
C PRO A 103 25.64 -46.93 -29.14
N ILE A 104 25.19 -45.76 -29.59
CA ILE A 104 24.97 -45.52 -31.02
C ILE A 104 26.36 -45.37 -31.67
N PRO A 105 26.75 -46.24 -32.61
CA PRO A 105 28.04 -46.15 -33.29
C PRO A 105 28.17 -44.81 -34.02
N LYS A 106 29.33 -44.16 -33.83
CA LYS A 106 29.70 -42.86 -34.37
C LYS A 106 29.29 -42.69 -35.84
N ALA A 107 28.55 -41.61 -36.12
CA ALA A 107 28.65 -40.90 -37.39
C ALA A 107 28.77 -39.41 -37.10
N ASP A 108 29.95 -38.90 -37.43
CA ASP A 108 30.32 -37.50 -37.48
C ASP A 108 29.33 -36.69 -38.34
N VAL A 109 28.98 -35.49 -37.88
CA VAL A 109 28.62 -34.26 -38.63
C VAL A 109 27.89 -33.34 -37.64
N GLY A 110 28.58 -32.27 -37.23
CA GLY A 110 28.13 -31.37 -36.19
C GLY A 110 27.06 -30.36 -36.61
N ASP A 111 26.45 -29.75 -35.59
CA ASP A 111 26.03 -28.36 -35.64
C ASP A 111 26.12 -27.75 -34.23
N LYS A 112 26.63 -26.54 -34.16
CA LYS A 112 26.96 -25.79 -32.94
C LYS A 112 25.88 -24.74 -32.72
N THR A 113 24.83 -25.02 -31.95
CA THR A 113 23.83 -23.98 -31.65
C THR A 113 23.14 -24.08 -30.27
N GLU A 114 23.70 -24.81 -29.30
CA GLU A 114 23.11 -24.89 -27.95
C GLU A 114 23.91 -24.22 -26.82
N GLN A 115 25.08 -23.63 -27.11
CA GLN A 115 25.97 -23.12 -26.06
C GLN A 115 25.76 -21.66 -25.60
N VAL A 116 24.84 -20.89 -26.20
CA VAL A 116 24.75 -19.44 -25.88
C VAL A 116 23.72 -19.11 -24.79
N VAL A 117 22.75 -19.99 -24.52
CA VAL A 117 21.65 -19.65 -23.58
C VAL A 117 21.98 -20.00 -22.11
N ASN A 118 22.96 -20.87 -21.87
CA ASN A 118 23.32 -21.33 -20.52
C ASN A 118 24.29 -20.40 -19.75
N LEU A 119 24.88 -19.40 -20.41
CA LEU A 119 25.81 -18.48 -19.74
C LEU A 119 25.12 -17.31 -19.03
N SER A 120 23.82 -17.07 -19.26
CA SER A 120 23.11 -15.93 -18.64
C SER A 120 22.50 -16.23 -17.26
N PHE A 121 22.30 -17.50 -16.90
CA PHE A 121 21.58 -17.85 -15.67
C PHE A 121 22.49 -18.03 -14.44
N HIS A 122 23.79 -18.26 -14.63
CA HIS A 122 24.71 -18.49 -13.52
C HIS A 122 25.19 -17.20 -12.84
N GLU A 123 24.95 -16.03 -13.44
CA GLU A 123 25.40 -14.73 -12.90
C GLU A 123 24.38 -14.06 -11.95
N TYR A 124 23.12 -14.51 -11.94
CA TYR A 124 22.05 -13.88 -11.13
C TYR A 124 21.84 -14.50 -9.74
N LEU A 125 22.61 -15.52 -9.35
CA LEU A 125 22.45 -16.23 -8.06
C LEU A 125 23.46 -15.83 -6.98
N LEU A 126 24.28 -14.79 -7.19
CA LEU A 126 25.30 -14.33 -6.23
C LEU A 126 25.26 -12.83 -5.89
N LEU A 127 24.12 -12.17 -6.07
CA LEU A 127 23.81 -10.84 -5.50
C LEU A 127 22.51 -10.93 -4.69
#